data_AF-A0A2R6LIF2-F1
#
_entry.id   AF-A0A2R6LIF2-F1
#
_cell.length_a   1.000
_cell.length_b   1.000
_cell.length_c   1.000
_cell.angle_alpha   90.00
_cell.angle_beta   90.00
_cell.angle_gamma   90.00
#
_symmetry.space_group_name_H-M   'P 1'
#
loop_
_entity.id
_entity.type
_entity.pdbx_description
1 polymer ?
#
loop_
_entity_poly.entity_id
_entity_poly.type
_entity_poly.pdbx_seq_one_letter_code
_entity_poly.pdbx_strand_id
1 'polypeptide(L)'
;RFGDDELAFIEGGAAAETVTVFARGGTEHVADELERALNDALDVATVALDAGGVVPGAGATEIAVADHIRASSASVEGRRQLAIDAFADAVDILPRTLAENTGMDPIDALVNLRSTHESEGRAGLISEGQTGHVGDPVEHGILDPAAVKREAVESATEAATMIARIDDVISAQ
;
A
#
# COMPACT_ATOMS: atom_id res chain seq x y z
N ARG A 1 -18.42 -26.08 24.56
CA ARG A 1 -18.19 -27.03 23.44
C ARG A 1 -18.19 -26.24 22.15
N PHE A 2 -17.09 -26.30 21.41
CA PHE A 2 -16.90 -25.55 20.18
C PHE A 2 -16.80 -26.57 19.04
N GLY A 3 -17.94 -26.99 18.51
CA GLY A 3 -18.02 -28.18 17.66
C GLY A 3 -17.94 -29.44 18.51
N ASP A 4 -17.02 -30.33 18.18
CA ASP A 4 -16.76 -31.56 18.95
C ASP A 4 -15.68 -31.38 20.03
N ASP A 5 -14.99 -30.23 20.03
CA ASP A 5 -13.94 -29.94 21.01
C ASP A 5 -14.47 -29.29 22.30
N GLU A 6 -13.87 -29.70 23.42
CA GLU A 6 -13.97 -29.00 24.69
C GLU A 6 -12.75 -28.09 24.87
N LEU A 7 -13.03 -26.78 24.97
CA LEU A 7 -12.02 -25.75 25.16
C LEU A 7 -12.21 -25.13 26.55
N ALA A 8 -11.10 -24.92 27.26
CA ALA A 8 -11.06 -24.17 28.50
C ALA A 8 -10.52 -22.77 28.22
N PHE A 9 -11.28 -21.75 28.60
CA PHE A 9 -10.86 -20.34 28.50
C PHE A 9 -10.39 -19.89 29.88
N ILE A 10 -9.14 -19.42 29.93
CA ILE A 10 -8.54 -18.90 31.15
C ILE A 10 -8.38 -17.39 30.96
N GLU A 11 -9.10 -16.62 31.77
CA GLU A 11 -9.09 -15.17 31.70
C GLU A 11 -8.19 -14.60 32.80
N GLY A 12 -7.17 -13.81 32.41
CA GLY A 12 -6.21 -13.20 33.35
C GLY A 12 -6.74 -11.99 34.13
N GLY A 13 -7.97 -11.55 33.85
CA GLY A 13 -8.57 -10.35 34.45
C GLY A 13 -8.00 -9.04 33.90
N ALA A 14 -8.32 -7.92 34.57
CA ALA A 14 -8.03 -6.56 34.06
C ALA A 14 -6.54 -6.21 33.95
N ALA A 15 -5.64 -6.97 34.58
CA ALA A 15 -4.20 -6.76 34.55
C ALA A 15 -3.48 -7.68 33.54
N ALA A 16 -4.22 -8.39 32.69
CA ALA A 16 -3.61 -9.30 31.71
C ALA A 16 -2.85 -8.51 30.63
N GLU A 17 -1.58 -8.85 30.45
CA GLU A 17 -0.71 -8.31 29.39
C GLU A 17 -0.74 -9.18 28.11
N THR A 18 -1.54 -10.25 28.11
CA THR A 18 -1.70 -11.17 26.99
C THR A 18 -3.17 -11.33 26.67
N VAL A 19 -3.49 -11.26 25.39
CA VAL A 19 -4.84 -11.45 24.86
C VAL A 19 -4.84 -12.63 23.89
N THR A 20 -5.95 -13.37 23.85
CA THR A 20 -6.17 -14.44 22.87
C THR A 20 -7.31 -14.03 21.96
N VAL A 21 -7.02 -13.92 20.66
CA VAL A 21 -8.06 -13.76 19.64
C VAL A 21 -8.48 -15.15 19.19
N PHE A 22 -9.69 -15.57 19.54
CA PHE A 22 -10.23 -16.86 19.14
C PHE A 22 -11.04 -16.72 17.85
N ALA A 23 -10.49 -17.24 16.75
CA ALA A 23 -11.06 -17.17 15.41
C ALA A 23 -11.66 -18.53 14.99
N ARG A 24 -12.73 -18.52 14.19
CA ARG A 24 -13.40 -19.76 13.73
C ARG A 24 -13.76 -19.67 12.25
N GLY A 25 -13.30 -20.65 11.47
CA GLY A 25 -13.67 -20.83 10.06
C GLY A 25 -14.69 -21.94 9.87
N GLY A 26 -15.46 -21.87 8.77
CA GLY A 26 -16.38 -22.95 8.36
C GLY A 26 -15.66 -24.18 7.79
N THR A 27 -14.40 -24.01 7.39
CA THR A 27 -13.46 -25.04 6.96
C THR A 27 -12.08 -24.70 7.52
N GLU A 28 -11.16 -25.67 7.53
CA GLU A 28 -9.75 -25.45 7.93
C GLU A 28 -9.11 -24.31 7.11
N HIS A 29 -9.26 -24.36 5.78
CA HIS A 29 -8.75 -23.31 4.90
C HIS A 29 -9.29 -21.90 5.22
N VAL A 30 -10.56 -21.77 5.62
CA VAL A 30 -11.13 -20.47 6.03
C VAL A 30 -10.58 -20.02 7.38
N ALA A 31 -10.31 -20.95 8.29
CA ALA A 31 -9.70 -20.64 9.57
C ALA A 31 -8.26 -20.14 9.40
N ASP A 32 -7.48 -20.81 8.54
CA ASP A 32 -6.10 -20.41 8.22
C ASP A 32 -6.04 -19.01 7.59
N GLU A 33 -6.93 -18.72 6.64
CA GLU A 33 -6.97 -17.40 6.01
C GLU A 33 -7.43 -16.31 6.99
N LEU A 34 -8.33 -16.63 7.92
CA LEU A 34 -8.74 -15.69 8.97
C LEU A 34 -7.59 -15.40 9.95
N GLU A 35 -6.83 -16.43 10.35
CA GLU A 35 -5.62 -16.25 11.16
C GLU A 35 -4.61 -15.35 10.44
N ARG A 36 -4.34 -15.63 9.17
CA ARG A 36 -3.43 -14.81 8.36
C ARG A 36 -3.88 -13.36 8.28
N ALA A 37 -5.15 -13.11 7.95
CA ALA A 37 -5.69 -11.76 7.84
C ALA A 37 -5.65 -11.00 9.18
N LEU A 38 -5.88 -11.69 10.30
CA LEU A 38 -5.78 -11.10 11.64
C LEU A 38 -4.33 -10.73 11.99
N ASN A 39 -3.37 -11.60 11.68
CA ASN A 39 -1.95 -11.31 11.88
C ASN A 39 -1.51 -10.10 11.02
N ASP A 40 -1.85 -10.09 9.73
CA ASP A 40 -1.53 -8.96 8.83
C ASP A 40 -2.13 -7.64 9.35
N ALA A 41 -3.38 -7.65 9.84
CA ALA A 41 -4.02 -6.47 10.40
C ALA A 41 -3.33 -5.96 11.69
N LEU A 42 -2.93 -6.88 12.58
CA LEU A 42 -2.22 -6.54 13.82
C LEU A 42 -0.82 -5.99 13.53
N ASP A 43 -0.10 -6.58 12.58
CA ASP A 43 1.22 -6.11 12.17
C ASP A 43 1.14 -4.70 11.58
N VAL A 44 0.22 -4.46 10.64
CA VAL A 44 0.00 -3.14 10.03
C VAL A 44 -0.41 -2.10 11.08
N ALA A 45 -1.29 -2.45 12.01
CA ALA A 45 -1.70 -1.55 13.10
C ALA A 45 -0.53 -1.22 14.03
N THR A 46 0.30 -2.21 14.37
CA THR A 46 1.49 -2.03 15.21
C THR A 46 2.48 -1.09 14.52
N VAL A 47 2.77 -1.32 13.23
CA VAL A 47 3.67 -0.45 12.46
C VAL A 47 3.11 0.97 12.35
N ALA A 48 1.80 1.14 12.16
CA ALA A 48 1.17 2.46 12.12
C ALA A 48 1.33 3.22 13.45
N LEU A 49 1.22 2.53 14.59
CA LEU A 49 1.36 3.14 15.92
C LEU A 49 2.82 3.44 16.29
N ASP A 50 3.72 2.51 15.97
CA ASP A 50 5.10 2.55 16.47
C ASP A 50 6.07 3.22 15.49
N ALA A 51 5.77 3.26 14.20
CA ALA A 51 6.71 3.65 13.14
C ALA A 51 6.14 4.71 12.17
N GLY A 52 6.10 5.95 12.64
CA GLY A 52 5.93 7.12 11.76
C GLY A 52 4.50 7.43 11.32
N GLY A 53 3.50 6.79 11.93
CA GLY A 53 2.09 7.10 11.70
C GLY A 53 1.55 6.57 10.37
N VAL A 54 0.51 7.24 9.88
CA VAL A 54 -0.22 6.86 8.67
C VAL A 54 -0.24 7.99 7.64
N VAL A 55 -0.38 7.60 6.38
CA VAL A 55 -0.57 8.48 5.22
C VAL A 55 -1.82 8.09 4.45
N PRO A 56 -2.40 8.99 3.63
CA PRO A 56 -3.50 8.66 2.75
C PRO A 56 -3.17 7.49 1.82
N GLY A 57 -3.99 6.44 1.84
CA GLY A 57 -3.82 5.28 0.96
C GLY A 57 -4.42 5.47 -0.43
N ALA A 58 -4.91 4.39 -1.04
CA ALA A 58 -5.63 4.41 -2.32
C ALA A 58 -4.88 5.10 -3.49
N GLY A 59 -3.54 5.03 -3.51
CA GLY A 59 -2.71 5.68 -4.53
C GLY A 59 -2.50 7.18 -4.33
N ALA A 60 -3.07 7.77 -3.27
CA ALA A 60 -2.96 9.20 -3.00
C ALA A 60 -1.52 9.63 -2.65
N THR A 61 -0.84 8.83 -1.83
CA THR A 61 0.56 9.08 -1.46
C THR A 61 1.46 8.96 -2.69
N GLU A 62 1.24 7.96 -3.53
CA GLU A 62 2.03 7.72 -4.73
C GLU A 62 1.92 8.88 -5.74
N ILE A 63 0.72 9.44 -5.95
CA ILE A 63 0.54 10.62 -6.80
C ILE A 63 1.30 11.83 -6.25
N ALA A 64 1.16 12.11 -4.95
CA ALA A 64 1.85 13.23 -4.32
C ALA A 64 3.38 13.10 -4.44
N VAL A 65 3.90 11.88 -4.26
CA VAL A 65 5.33 11.58 -4.43
C VAL A 65 5.76 11.75 -5.89
N ALA A 66 5.02 11.18 -6.84
CA ALA A 66 5.34 11.28 -8.27
C ALA A 66 5.33 12.74 -8.76
N ASP A 67 4.36 13.54 -8.33
CA ASP A 67 4.29 14.97 -8.68
C ASP A 67 5.44 15.77 -8.08
N HIS A 68 5.81 15.48 -6.83
CA HIS A 68 6.96 16.13 -6.21
C HIS A 68 8.28 15.80 -6.95
N ILE A 69 8.48 14.55 -7.34
CA ILE A 69 9.65 14.10 -8.09
C ILE A 69 9.68 14.76 -9.47
N ARG A 70 8.54 14.78 -10.17
CA ARG A 70 8.41 15.39 -11.50
C ARG A 70 8.62 16.91 -11.46
N ALA A 71 8.09 17.60 -10.47
CA ALA A 71 8.35 19.03 -10.27
C ALA A 71 9.84 19.34 -10.05
N SER A 72 10.55 18.44 -9.37
CA SER A 72 11.99 18.56 -9.14
C SER A 72 12.81 18.35 -10.42
N SER A 73 12.31 17.56 -11.38
CA SER A 73 13.00 17.25 -12.64
C SER A 73 13.24 18.50 -13.49
N ALA A 74 12.32 19.48 -13.44
CA ALA A 74 12.43 20.75 -14.19
C ALA A 74 13.68 21.57 -13.84
N SER A 75 14.28 21.33 -12.67
CA SER A 75 15.52 22.00 -12.23
C SER A 75 16.80 21.27 -12.64
N VAL A 76 16.68 20.09 -13.26
CA VAL A 76 17.80 19.19 -13.60
C VAL A 76 17.98 19.14 -15.09
N GLU A 77 19.21 19.39 -15.56
CA GLU A 77 19.53 19.37 -16.99
C GLU A 77 20.09 18.01 -17.47
N GLY A 78 19.82 17.72 -18.74
CA GLY A 78 20.40 16.62 -19.49
C GLY A 78 19.80 15.26 -19.14
N ARG A 79 20.59 14.18 -19.31
CA ARG A 79 20.09 12.79 -19.18
C ARG A 79 19.56 12.44 -17.79
N ARG A 80 19.98 13.16 -16.76
CA ARG A 80 19.49 12.96 -15.38
C ARG A 80 18.01 13.31 -15.26
N GLN A 81 17.53 14.31 -16.00
CA GLN A 81 16.12 14.66 -16.04
C GLN A 81 15.27 13.47 -16.47
N LEU A 82 15.67 12.79 -17.56
CA LEU A 82 14.97 11.62 -18.09
C LEU A 82 14.86 10.48 -17.07
N ALA A 83 15.90 10.30 -16.24
CA ALA A 83 15.88 9.28 -15.18
C ALA A 83 14.92 9.67 -14.03
N ILE A 84 14.84 10.94 -13.68
CA ILE A 84 13.91 11.45 -12.67
C ILE A 84 12.47 11.29 -13.15
N ASP A 85 12.19 11.66 -14.40
CA ASP A 85 10.86 11.52 -15.00
C ASP A 85 10.46 10.04 -15.08
N ALA A 86 11.37 9.15 -15.51
CA ALA A 86 11.12 7.71 -15.53
C ALA A 86 10.84 7.12 -14.14
N PHE A 87 11.49 7.65 -13.09
CA PHE A 87 11.22 7.23 -11.72
C PHE A 87 9.82 7.68 -11.27
N ALA A 88 9.42 8.93 -11.57
CA ALA A 88 8.07 9.40 -11.28
C ALA A 88 7.01 8.56 -12.00
N ASP A 89 7.24 8.22 -13.28
CA ASP A 89 6.35 7.36 -14.06
C ASP A 89 6.27 5.93 -13.49
N ALA A 90 7.35 5.42 -12.90
CA ALA A 90 7.34 4.11 -12.23
C ALA A 90 6.49 4.13 -10.96
N VAL A 91 6.53 5.21 -10.16
CA VAL A 91 5.66 5.38 -8.99
C VAL A 91 4.19 5.43 -9.41
N ASP A 92 3.87 6.07 -10.55
CA ASP A 92 2.51 6.16 -11.09
C ASP A 92 1.88 4.83 -11.51
N ILE A 93 2.68 3.77 -11.66
CA ILE A 93 2.16 2.43 -11.97
C ILE A 93 1.21 1.96 -10.87
N LEU A 94 1.47 2.28 -9.60
CA LEU A 94 0.61 1.88 -8.48
C LEU A 94 -0.83 2.41 -8.61
N PRO A 95 -1.08 3.73 -8.68
CA PRO A 95 -2.42 4.25 -8.90
C PRO A 95 -2.99 3.85 -10.26
N ARG A 96 -2.17 3.70 -11.31
CA ARG A 96 -2.65 3.18 -12.60
C ARG A 96 -3.24 1.78 -12.48
N THR A 97 -2.53 0.86 -11.82
CA THR A 97 -2.99 -0.52 -11.62
C THR A 97 -4.21 -0.58 -10.72
N LEU A 98 -4.33 0.29 -9.71
CA LEU A 98 -5.56 0.42 -8.92
C LEU A 98 -6.75 0.85 -9.78
N ALA A 99 -6.57 1.81 -10.69
CA ALA A 99 -7.62 2.23 -11.60
C ALA A 99 -8.07 1.08 -12.53
N GLU A 100 -7.11 0.32 -13.09
CA GLU A 100 -7.40 -0.86 -13.92
C GLU A 100 -8.20 -1.91 -13.13
N ASN A 101 -7.76 -2.25 -11.92
CA ASN A 101 -8.39 -3.27 -11.09
C ASN A 101 -9.79 -2.87 -10.60
N THR A 102 -10.08 -1.57 -10.56
CA THR A 102 -11.40 -1.03 -10.18
C THR A 102 -12.31 -0.76 -11.38
N GLY A 103 -11.88 -1.14 -12.59
CA GLY A 103 -12.66 -1.02 -13.81
C GLY A 103 -12.73 0.39 -14.40
N MET A 104 -11.87 1.31 -13.95
CA MET A 104 -11.77 2.67 -14.47
C MET A 104 -10.88 2.71 -15.73
N ASP A 105 -11.06 3.74 -16.57
CA ASP A 105 -10.04 4.05 -17.58
C ASP A 105 -8.80 4.61 -16.85
N PRO A 106 -7.61 4.01 -17.01
CA PRO A 106 -6.46 4.39 -16.19
C PRO A 106 -5.90 5.77 -16.52
N ILE A 107 -6.10 6.25 -17.75
CA ILE A 107 -5.66 7.59 -18.16
C ILE A 107 -6.59 8.62 -17.53
N ASP A 108 -7.90 8.47 -17.71
CA ASP A 108 -8.89 9.39 -17.15
C ASP A 108 -8.83 9.40 -15.62
N ALA A 109 -8.65 8.23 -14.99
CA ALA A 109 -8.51 8.10 -13.54
C ALA A 109 -7.30 8.90 -13.02
N LEU A 110 -6.11 8.75 -13.62
CA LEU A 110 -4.92 9.47 -13.19
C LEU A 110 -5.03 10.99 -13.41
N VAL A 111 -5.63 11.42 -14.52
CA VAL A 111 -5.87 12.85 -14.80
C VAL A 111 -6.79 13.45 -13.74
N ASN A 112 -7.91 12.79 -13.47
CA ASN A 112 -8.87 13.24 -12.45
C ASN A 112 -8.25 13.22 -11.05
N LEU A 113 -7.47 12.18 -10.74
CA LEU A 113 -6.79 12.01 -9.46
C LEU A 113 -5.81 13.15 -9.19
N ARG A 114 -4.95 13.52 -10.16
CA ARG A 114 -4.05 14.68 -10.02
C ARG A 114 -4.79 16.00 -9.90
N SER A 115 -5.76 16.24 -10.78
CA SER A 115 -6.57 17.48 -10.75
C SER A 115 -7.27 17.68 -9.40
N THR A 116 -7.79 16.60 -8.82
CA THR A 116 -8.44 16.62 -7.50
C THR A 116 -7.39 16.79 -6.40
N HIS A 117 -6.26 16.08 -6.47
CA HIS A 117 -5.16 16.24 -5.52
C HIS A 117 -4.63 17.68 -5.47
N GLU A 118 -4.44 18.32 -6.63
CA GLU A 118 -3.98 19.71 -6.71
C GLU A 118 -4.99 20.72 -6.13
N SER A 119 -6.29 20.49 -6.34
CA SER A 119 -7.33 21.44 -5.92
C SER A 119 -7.77 21.24 -4.47
N GLU A 120 -7.82 20.01 -3.97
CA GLU A 120 -8.31 19.65 -2.64
C GLU A 120 -7.19 19.27 -1.66
N GLY A 121 -5.96 19.12 -2.15
CA GLY A 121 -4.76 18.77 -1.37
C GLY A 121 -4.55 17.28 -1.14
N ARG A 122 -5.58 16.45 -1.36
CA ARG A 122 -5.51 14.98 -1.31
C ARG A 122 -6.62 14.35 -2.16
N ALA A 123 -6.29 13.27 -2.85
CA ALA A 123 -7.26 12.49 -3.61
C ALA A 123 -6.72 11.06 -3.78
N GLY A 124 -7.60 10.07 -3.76
CA GLY A 124 -7.31 8.65 -3.89
C GLY A 124 -8.35 7.94 -4.77
N LEU A 125 -8.02 6.73 -5.20
CA LEU A 125 -8.91 5.86 -5.98
C LEU A 125 -9.76 5.01 -5.03
N ILE A 126 -10.99 5.44 -4.79
CA ILE A 126 -11.92 4.78 -3.89
C ILE A 126 -12.68 3.71 -4.66
N SER A 127 -12.58 2.47 -4.18
CA SER A 127 -13.36 1.35 -4.72
C SER A 127 -14.62 1.15 -3.88
N GLU A 128 -15.77 1.26 -4.53
CA GLU A 128 -17.07 0.94 -3.94
C GLU A 128 -17.74 -0.14 -4.78
N GLY A 129 -17.88 -1.34 -4.20
CA GLY A 129 -18.46 -2.49 -4.87
C GLY A 129 -17.64 -2.93 -6.09
N GLN A 130 -18.18 -2.70 -7.30
CA GLN A 130 -17.54 -3.09 -8.57
C GLN A 130 -17.05 -1.89 -9.38
N THR A 131 -17.02 -0.70 -8.79
CA THR A 131 -16.66 0.54 -9.47
C THR A 131 -15.66 1.34 -8.65
N GLY A 132 -14.74 2.03 -9.33
CA GLY A 132 -13.84 3.01 -8.74
C GLY A 132 -14.28 4.45 -9.03
N HIS A 133 -13.99 5.36 -8.11
CA HIS A 133 -14.09 6.81 -8.32
C HIS A 133 -12.94 7.54 -7.60
N VAL A 134 -12.70 8.79 -7.96
CA VAL A 134 -11.73 9.64 -7.26
C VAL A 134 -12.44 10.29 -6.06
N GLY A 135 -11.83 10.21 -4.88
CA GLY A 135 -12.37 10.82 -3.66
C GLY A 135 -11.32 10.93 -2.56
N ASP A 136 -11.71 11.44 -1.40
CA ASP A 136 -10.82 11.60 -0.26
C ASP A 136 -10.60 10.26 0.47
N PRO A 137 -9.40 9.65 0.41
CA PRO A 137 -9.16 8.35 1.03
C PRO A 137 -9.27 8.39 2.55
N VAL A 138 -9.00 9.52 3.20
CA VAL A 138 -9.06 9.62 4.66
C VAL A 138 -10.49 9.67 5.15
N GLU A 139 -11.39 10.33 4.42
CA GLU A 139 -12.83 10.31 4.73
C GLU A 139 -13.42 8.89 4.60
N HIS A 140 -12.84 8.06 3.72
CA HIS A 140 -13.20 6.65 3.54
C HIS A 140 -12.43 5.71 4.48
N GLY A 141 -11.57 6.22 5.37
CA GLY A 141 -10.78 5.42 6.31
C GLY A 141 -9.66 4.60 5.67
N ILE A 142 -9.26 4.92 4.43
CA ILE A 142 -8.20 4.22 3.69
C ILE A 142 -6.86 4.87 4.01
N LEU A 143 -6.11 4.22 4.90
CA LEU A 143 -4.86 4.71 5.45
C LEU A 143 -3.79 3.63 5.34
N ASP A 144 -2.59 4.05 4.96
CA ASP A 144 -1.42 3.17 4.89
C ASP A 144 -0.38 3.60 5.93
N PRO A 145 0.34 2.68 6.59
CA PRO A 145 1.45 3.05 7.45
C PRO A 145 2.56 3.76 6.65
N ALA A 146 3.01 4.90 7.14
CA ALA A 146 4.03 5.70 6.46
C ALA A 146 5.37 4.94 6.34
N ALA A 147 5.72 4.13 7.33
CA ALA A 147 6.91 3.28 7.30
C ALA A 147 6.87 2.26 6.17
N VAL A 148 5.72 1.61 5.93
CA VAL A 148 5.58 0.61 4.85
C VAL A 148 5.80 1.25 3.48
N LYS A 149 5.22 2.44 3.26
CA LYS A 149 5.41 3.18 2.00
C LYS A 149 6.87 3.58 1.77
N ARG A 150 7.54 4.07 2.81
CA ARG A 150 8.96 4.44 2.75
C ARG A 150 9.84 3.24 2.42
N GLU A 151 9.67 2.15 3.17
CA GLU A 151 10.43 0.92 2.98
C GLU A 151 10.22 0.37 1.57
N ALA A 152 8.98 0.38 1.06
CA ALA A 152 8.69 -0.08 -0.30
C ALA A 152 9.49 0.70 -1.37
N VAL A 153 9.56 2.03 -1.24
CA VAL A 153 10.30 2.88 -2.19
C VAL A 153 11.81 2.67 -2.04
N GLU A 154 12.33 2.58 -0.82
CA GLU A 154 13.75 2.36 -0.54
C GLU A 154 14.22 1.00 -1.07
N SER A 155 13.56 -0.08 -0.64
CA SER A 155 13.85 -1.44 -1.08
C SER A 155 13.73 -1.62 -2.60
N ALA A 156 12.66 -1.07 -3.22
CA ALA A 156 12.50 -1.16 -4.68
C ALA A 156 13.62 -0.40 -5.43
N THR A 157 14.02 0.76 -4.93
CA THR A 157 15.09 1.57 -5.53
C THR A 157 16.44 0.85 -5.44
N GLU A 158 16.74 0.25 -4.30
CA GLU A 158 17.97 -0.54 -4.11
C GLU A 158 18.00 -1.75 -5.05
N ALA A 159 16.91 -2.53 -5.08
CA ALA A 159 16.80 -3.69 -5.96
C ALA A 159 16.93 -3.31 -7.44
N ALA A 160 16.20 -2.28 -7.89
CA ALA A 160 16.28 -1.80 -9.26
C ALA A 160 17.68 -1.30 -9.61
N THR A 161 18.35 -0.60 -8.70
CA THR A 161 19.72 -0.14 -8.90
C THR A 161 20.72 -1.30 -9.01
N MET A 162 20.56 -2.35 -8.21
CA MET A 162 21.39 -3.55 -8.31
C MET A 162 21.20 -4.23 -9.66
N ILE A 163 19.94 -4.44 -10.08
CA ILE A 163 19.62 -5.08 -11.36
C ILE A 163 20.14 -4.27 -12.55
N ALA A 164 19.94 -2.95 -12.54
CA ALA A 164 20.34 -2.06 -13.63
C ALA A 164 21.87 -1.97 -13.82
N ARG A 165 22.66 -2.37 -12.82
CA ARG A 165 24.14 -2.42 -12.90
C ARG A 165 24.69 -3.75 -13.43
N ILE A 166 23.83 -4.74 -13.67
CA ILE A 166 24.26 -6.02 -14.23
C ILE A 166 24.43 -5.83 -15.73
N ASP A 167 25.69 -5.82 -16.19
CA ASP A 167 26.01 -5.67 -17.61
C ASP A 167 26.02 -7.00 -18.37
N ASP A 168 26.21 -8.13 -17.69
CA ASP A 168 26.20 -9.48 -18.29
C ASP A 168 25.85 -10.56 -17.25
N VAL A 169 25.20 -11.64 -17.69
CA VAL A 169 24.84 -12.81 -16.87
C VAL A 169 25.42 -14.07 -17.48
N ILE A 170 26.36 -14.69 -16.78
CA ILE A 170 26.93 -15.97 -17.19
C ILE A 170 26.06 -17.09 -16.63
N SER A 171 25.24 -17.69 -17.48
CA SER A 171 24.48 -18.89 -17.13
C SER A 171 25.39 -20.12 -17.15
N ALA A 172 25.56 -20.79 -16.00
CA ALA A 172 26.19 -22.10 -15.93
C ALA A 172 25.16 -23.18 -16.31
N GLN A 173 25.54 -24.09 -17.22
CA GLN A 173 24.75 -25.29 -17.56
C GLN A 173 24.96 -26.40 -16.54
#